data_AF-A0A5C7X8A8-F1
#
_entry.id   AF-A0A5C7X8A8-F1
#
_cell.length_a   1.000
_cell.length_b   1.000
_cell.length_c   1.000
_cell.angle_alpha   90.00
_cell.angle_beta   90.00
_cell.angle_gamma   90.00
#
_symmetry.space_group_name_H-M   'P 1'
#
loop_
_entity.id
_entity.type
_entity.pdbx_description
1 polymer ?
#
loop_
_entity_poly.entity_id
_entity_poly.type
_entity_poly.pdbx_seq_one_letter_code
_entity_poly.pdbx_strand_id
1 'polypeptide(L)'
;MGWPEGTNPIVEIETGSPLDADATAVFVAWIPWDSGFRGSGLRVGDLIVGHDAVVYDRAAVDARIRIGDSRFEQWLQAEGRKPDDPLTLSVLRDDAPLTIRGAIGGYRTYRTAEGRPRYGADGPIGAENDGLGASWDSWHRQFVDFAKRALAGWDYYAGNYTKNLTEEIAAHAERVAFLEGRYPSAYARAVAEDYAAIKAVVAGEKRDLSSADIAYRLLGDARAKDVSIAAERAFAAYLAQCAETLMADPPSAPNSFKEHTEGLVGKLIRLPPLSKRETLFETDRSWYWSGSGEGGYLIDKASDAMKPLYAAIGEYVEKVDPNFRDAIVTFIGVVQAEPVLVSDVDRRITVSGLRLTPHVALVANASDRSRCFFVDLQRAEGAETFAGEAALEAGIRRPALKDGDTPQRVLEVAFEALKVGDMKTWLSCYASWHIRRFYEKDASFAWVDRTWEVMSEVSGASAWDRARRRLLDDVYGVEVAKVGAPYVVFDIAQAPAGRAQTASGPRIAEEVKAVVNHIGRFGEEYRTFSGFMLHRRWVLQRLDDGPWRIAIDQAL
;
A
#
# COMPACT_ATOMS: atom_id res chain seq x y z
N MET A 1 -5.89 -26.45 -42.54
CA MET A 1 -6.80 -27.62 -42.47
C MET A 1 -8.20 -27.04 -42.48
N GLY A 2 -9.07 -27.46 -43.40
CA GLY A 2 -10.45 -26.96 -43.40
C GLY A 2 -11.24 -27.49 -42.20
N TRP A 3 -12.18 -26.70 -41.69
CA TRP A 3 -13.04 -27.10 -40.58
C TRP A 3 -14.03 -28.20 -41.00
N PRO A 4 -14.31 -29.20 -40.14
CA PRO A 4 -15.39 -30.15 -40.38
C PRO A 4 -16.71 -29.43 -40.60
N GLU A 5 -17.53 -29.96 -41.51
CA GLU A 5 -18.88 -29.44 -41.77
C GLU A 5 -19.71 -29.48 -40.48
N GLY A 6 -20.37 -28.36 -40.14
CA GLY A 6 -21.14 -28.20 -38.91
C GLY A 6 -20.34 -27.78 -37.67
N THR A 7 -19.07 -27.39 -37.80
CA THR A 7 -18.31 -26.82 -36.66
C THR A 7 -18.89 -25.46 -36.25
N ASN A 8 -19.30 -25.33 -34.99
CA ASN A 8 -19.83 -24.08 -34.45
C ASN A 8 -18.73 -22.99 -34.37
N PRO A 9 -19.01 -21.76 -34.82
CA PRO A 9 -18.10 -20.63 -34.66
C PRO A 9 -17.99 -20.27 -33.18
N ILE A 10 -16.76 -20.08 -32.70
CA ILE A 10 -16.49 -19.61 -31.34
C ILE A 10 -15.44 -18.50 -31.36
N VAL A 11 -15.49 -17.59 -30.40
CA VAL A 11 -14.39 -16.64 -30.19
C VAL A 11 -13.61 -17.09 -28.97
N GLU A 12 -12.42 -17.62 -29.23
CA GLU A 12 -11.50 -18.16 -28.24
C GLU A 12 -10.80 -17.00 -27.52
N ILE A 13 -11.54 -16.30 -26.66
CA ILE A 13 -11.05 -15.27 -25.74
C ILE A 13 -11.77 -15.48 -24.41
N GLU A 14 -11.02 -15.65 -23.32
CA GLU A 14 -11.62 -15.64 -21.99
C GLU A 14 -11.75 -14.18 -21.52
N THR A 15 -12.96 -13.81 -21.10
CA THR A 15 -13.25 -12.45 -20.64
C THR A 15 -13.65 -12.40 -19.17
N GLY A 16 -13.30 -11.32 -18.48
CA GLY A 16 -13.81 -10.96 -17.16
C GLY A 16 -14.74 -9.75 -17.23
N SER A 17 -15.60 -9.59 -16.21
CA SER A 17 -16.28 -8.31 -15.99
C SER A 17 -15.32 -7.33 -15.32
N PRO A 18 -15.28 -6.06 -15.75
CA PRO A 18 -14.60 -5.02 -14.99
C PRO A 18 -15.13 -4.95 -13.56
N LEU A 19 -14.33 -4.43 -12.63
CA LEU A 19 -14.73 -4.26 -11.22
C LEU A 19 -15.90 -3.27 -11.04
N ASP A 20 -16.21 -2.48 -12.07
CA ASP A 20 -17.35 -1.55 -12.09
C ASP A 20 -18.63 -2.28 -12.51
N ALA A 21 -19.63 -2.32 -11.62
CA ALA A 21 -20.89 -3.05 -11.79
C ALA A 21 -21.75 -2.61 -13.00
N ASP A 22 -21.44 -1.45 -13.60
CA ASP A 22 -22.12 -0.89 -14.77
C ASP A 22 -21.29 -0.91 -16.06
N ALA A 23 -20.16 -1.63 -16.08
CA ALA A 23 -19.27 -1.62 -17.23
C ALA A 23 -19.88 -2.35 -18.43
N THR A 24 -20.05 -1.62 -19.54
CA THR A 24 -20.46 -2.20 -20.82
C THR A 24 -19.30 -2.95 -21.51
N ALA A 25 -18.06 -2.51 -21.25
CA ALA A 25 -16.84 -3.16 -21.71
C ALA A 25 -16.60 -4.52 -21.05
N VAL A 26 -15.83 -5.38 -21.72
CA VAL A 26 -15.35 -6.66 -21.15
C VAL A 26 -13.83 -6.70 -21.15
N PHE A 27 -13.25 -7.25 -20.08
CA PHE A 27 -11.81 -7.35 -19.89
C PHE A 27 -11.26 -8.62 -20.51
N VAL A 28 -10.17 -8.56 -21.27
CA VAL A 28 -9.47 -9.75 -21.79
C VAL A 28 -8.69 -10.42 -20.66
N ALA A 29 -9.24 -11.52 -20.13
CA ALA A 29 -8.62 -12.28 -19.05
C ALA A 29 -7.57 -13.27 -19.55
N TRP A 30 -7.80 -13.89 -20.71
CA TRP A 30 -6.84 -14.80 -21.34
C TRP A 30 -7.13 -14.99 -22.82
N ILE A 31 -6.08 -15.29 -23.58
CA ILE A 31 -6.19 -15.66 -24.98
C ILE A 31 -5.69 -17.10 -25.09
N PRO A 32 -6.54 -18.12 -25.31
CA PRO A 32 -6.08 -19.49 -25.58
C PRO A 32 -4.98 -19.57 -26.64
N TRP A 33 -4.09 -20.56 -26.52
CA TRP A 33 -2.92 -20.69 -27.40
C TRP A 33 -3.28 -20.92 -28.88
N ASP A 34 -4.45 -21.53 -29.12
CA ASP A 34 -4.98 -21.84 -30.45
C ASP A 34 -5.99 -20.81 -30.95
N SER A 35 -6.20 -19.74 -30.18
CA SER A 35 -7.09 -18.64 -30.55
C SER A 35 -6.70 -17.98 -31.86
N GLY A 36 -7.69 -17.71 -32.71
CA GLY A 36 -7.53 -16.88 -33.91
C GLY A 36 -7.15 -15.42 -33.64
N PHE A 37 -7.06 -15.01 -32.38
CA PHE A 37 -6.54 -13.70 -31.96
C PHE A 37 -5.07 -13.72 -31.55
N ARG A 38 -4.41 -14.88 -31.49
CA ARG A 38 -2.95 -14.94 -31.28
C ARG A 38 -2.23 -14.28 -32.47
N GLY A 39 -1.25 -13.42 -32.17
CA GLY A 39 -0.53 -12.63 -33.18
C GLY A 39 -1.30 -11.43 -33.77
N SER A 40 -2.58 -11.22 -33.40
CA SER A 40 -3.37 -10.08 -33.88
C SER A 40 -2.99 -8.73 -33.26
N GLY A 41 -2.23 -8.76 -32.16
CA GLY A 41 -1.94 -7.59 -31.32
C GLY A 41 -2.89 -7.42 -30.12
N LEU A 42 -3.92 -8.27 -29.97
CA LEU A 42 -4.73 -8.39 -28.75
C LEU A 42 -3.85 -8.81 -27.58
N ARG A 43 -4.04 -8.20 -26.40
CA ARG A 43 -3.29 -8.52 -25.19
C ARG A 43 -4.23 -8.85 -24.04
N VAL A 44 -3.78 -9.71 -23.13
CA VAL A 44 -4.38 -9.81 -21.79
C VAL A 44 -4.28 -8.43 -21.15
N GLY A 45 -5.34 -7.97 -20.48
CA GLY A 45 -5.42 -6.60 -19.96
C GLY A 45 -6.30 -5.64 -20.75
N ASP A 46 -6.47 -5.90 -22.05
CA ASP A 46 -7.24 -5.04 -22.95
C ASP A 46 -8.73 -4.98 -22.58
N LEU A 47 -9.37 -3.82 -22.81
CA LEU A 47 -10.81 -3.66 -22.64
C LEU A 47 -11.52 -3.68 -24.00
N ILE A 48 -12.31 -4.71 -24.26
CA ILE A 48 -13.12 -4.77 -25.48
C ILE A 48 -14.37 -3.93 -25.27
N VAL A 49 -14.57 -2.95 -26.15
CA VAL A 49 -15.71 -2.01 -26.14
C VAL A 49 -16.63 -2.19 -27.34
N GLY A 50 -16.35 -3.16 -28.21
CA GLY A 50 -17.20 -3.51 -29.34
C GLY A 50 -16.57 -4.55 -30.25
N HIS A 51 -17.34 -5.03 -31.22
CA HIS A 51 -16.86 -5.91 -32.28
C HIS A 51 -17.56 -5.56 -33.60
N ASP A 52 -16.83 -5.65 -34.72
CA ASP A 52 -17.27 -5.22 -36.05
C ASP A 52 -17.96 -3.84 -36.00
N ALA A 53 -19.25 -3.76 -36.33
CA ALA A 53 -20.04 -2.53 -36.26
C ALA A 53 -20.82 -2.36 -34.93
N VAL A 54 -20.74 -3.33 -34.01
CA VAL A 54 -21.46 -3.34 -32.74
C VAL A 54 -20.63 -2.67 -31.65
N VAL A 55 -21.18 -1.62 -31.05
CA VAL A 55 -20.63 -0.95 -29.86
C VAL A 55 -21.24 -1.56 -28.61
N TYR A 56 -20.45 -1.76 -27.56
CA TYR A 56 -20.96 -2.22 -26.27
C TYR A 56 -21.57 -1.08 -25.49
N ASP A 57 -22.89 -0.98 -25.61
CA ASP A 57 -23.76 -0.16 -24.79
C ASP A 57 -24.65 -1.05 -23.89
N ARG A 58 -25.60 -0.44 -23.17
CA ARG A 58 -26.53 -1.19 -22.31
C ARG A 58 -27.41 -2.17 -23.10
N ALA A 59 -27.80 -1.81 -24.33
CA ALA A 59 -28.62 -2.68 -25.16
C ALA A 59 -27.85 -3.94 -25.58
N ALA A 60 -26.56 -3.81 -25.91
CA ALA A 60 -25.69 -4.94 -26.20
C ALA A 60 -25.50 -5.87 -24.99
N VAL A 61 -25.37 -5.30 -23.78
CA VAL A 61 -25.31 -6.05 -22.51
C VAL A 61 -26.60 -6.82 -22.28
N ASP A 62 -27.76 -6.16 -22.38
CA ASP A 62 -29.07 -6.77 -22.13
C ASP A 62 -29.39 -7.86 -23.17
N ALA A 63 -28.97 -7.66 -24.43
CA ALA A 63 -29.07 -8.65 -25.49
C ALA A 63 -28.09 -9.83 -25.34
N ARG A 64 -27.06 -9.68 -24.49
CA ARG A 64 -25.98 -10.66 -24.25
C ARG A 64 -25.16 -10.99 -25.50
N ILE A 65 -24.88 -9.96 -26.30
CA ILE A 65 -24.13 -10.08 -27.57
C ILE A 65 -22.70 -9.53 -27.45
N ARG A 66 -22.16 -9.39 -26.24
CA ARG A 66 -20.75 -9.06 -26.07
C ARG A 66 -19.92 -10.34 -26.11
N ILE A 67 -18.67 -10.23 -26.51
CA ILE A 67 -17.71 -11.33 -26.42
C ILE A 67 -17.67 -11.85 -24.98
N GLY A 68 -17.78 -13.17 -24.84
CA GLY A 68 -17.83 -13.88 -23.55
C GLY A 68 -19.21 -13.97 -22.91
N ASP A 69 -20.21 -13.24 -23.41
CA ASP A 69 -21.59 -13.42 -22.95
C ASP A 69 -22.17 -14.74 -23.47
N SER A 70 -23.04 -15.36 -22.67
CA SER A 70 -23.66 -16.68 -22.95
C SER A 70 -24.39 -16.83 -24.30
N ARG A 71 -24.77 -15.73 -24.97
CA ARG A 71 -25.50 -15.77 -26.26
C ARG A 71 -24.64 -15.37 -27.46
N PHE A 72 -23.38 -15.02 -27.25
CA PHE A 72 -22.53 -14.49 -28.31
C PHE A 72 -22.28 -15.51 -29.45
N GLU A 73 -22.06 -16.78 -29.12
CA GLU A 73 -21.87 -17.84 -30.12
C GLU A 73 -23.13 -18.10 -30.96
N GLN A 74 -24.31 -18.01 -30.32
CA GLN A 74 -25.60 -18.11 -31.03
C GLN A 74 -25.81 -16.92 -31.97
N TRP A 75 -25.38 -15.73 -31.54
CA TRP A 75 -25.41 -14.54 -32.37
C TRP A 75 -24.49 -14.69 -33.61
N LEU A 76 -23.26 -15.20 -33.45
CA LEU A 76 -22.37 -15.48 -34.58
C LEU A 76 -23.00 -16.44 -35.61
N GLN A 77 -23.67 -17.48 -35.14
CA GLN A 77 -24.38 -18.43 -36.00
C GLN A 77 -25.56 -17.77 -36.74
N ALA A 78 -26.33 -16.93 -36.06
CA ALA A 78 -27.45 -16.19 -36.66
C ALA A 78 -26.98 -15.20 -37.75
N GLU A 79 -25.80 -14.60 -37.55
CA GLU A 79 -25.11 -13.76 -38.55
C GLU A 79 -24.44 -14.56 -39.67
N GLY A 80 -24.57 -15.90 -39.68
CA GLY A 80 -24.01 -16.77 -40.71
C GLY A 80 -22.49 -16.89 -40.69
N ARG A 81 -21.84 -16.51 -39.57
CA ARG A 81 -20.39 -16.55 -39.41
C ARG A 81 -19.89 -17.99 -39.30
N LYS A 82 -18.68 -18.22 -39.80
CA LYS A 82 -18.00 -19.52 -39.82
C LYS A 82 -16.63 -19.42 -39.14
N PRO A 83 -16.08 -20.54 -38.67
CA PRO A 83 -14.67 -20.59 -38.31
C PRO A 83 -13.77 -20.08 -39.45
N ASP A 84 -12.67 -19.43 -39.09
CA ASP A 84 -11.74 -18.64 -39.92
C ASP A 84 -12.28 -17.32 -40.50
N ASP A 85 -13.57 -16.99 -40.33
CA ASP A 85 -14.06 -15.67 -40.74
C ASP A 85 -13.36 -14.56 -39.93
N PRO A 86 -12.98 -13.43 -40.57
CA PRO A 86 -12.35 -12.33 -39.86
C PRO A 86 -13.32 -11.71 -38.85
N LEU A 87 -12.84 -11.33 -37.68
CA LEU A 87 -13.58 -10.57 -36.66
C LEU A 87 -12.74 -9.38 -36.21
N THR A 88 -13.33 -8.19 -36.19
CA THR A 88 -12.66 -6.97 -35.74
C THR A 88 -13.13 -6.61 -34.35
N LEU A 89 -12.20 -6.29 -33.46
CA LEU A 89 -12.49 -5.82 -32.10
C LEU A 89 -12.16 -4.33 -32.00
N SER A 90 -13.07 -3.60 -31.36
CA SER A 90 -12.81 -2.24 -30.87
C SER A 90 -12.34 -2.37 -29.43
N VAL A 91 -11.12 -1.94 -29.15
CA VAL A 91 -10.43 -2.15 -27.88
C VAL A 91 -9.96 -0.83 -27.31
N LEU A 92 -10.03 -0.67 -25.99
CA LEU A 92 -9.31 0.36 -25.26
C LEU A 92 -8.10 -0.27 -24.57
N ARG A 93 -6.91 0.26 -24.86
CA ARG A 93 -5.68 -0.03 -24.14
C ARG A 93 -5.16 1.28 -23.59
N ASP A 94 -5.06 1.38 -22.27
CA ASP A 94 -4.68 2.64 -21.60
C ASP A 94 -5.53 3.83 -22.11
N ASP A 95 -6.85 3.65 -22.20
CA ASP A 95 -7.83 4.62 -22.76
C ASP A 95 -7.61 5.01 -24.24
N ALA A 96 -6.59 4.47 -24.91
CA ALA A 96 -6.37 4.68 -26.33
C ALA A 96 -7.21 3.67 -27.14
N PRO A 97 -8.04 4.14 -28.10
CA PRO A 97 -8.80 3.25 -28.96
C PRO A 97 -7.88 2.55 -29.96
N LEU A 98 -8.05 1.23 -30.06
CA LEU A 98 -7.36 0.34 -30.98
C LEU A 98 -8.38 -0.50 -31.74
N THR A 99 -8.05 -0.81 -32.99
CA THR A 99 -8.79 -1.76 -33.81
C THR A 99 -7.94 -2.99 -34.02
N ILE A 100 -8.42 -4.14 -33.56
CA ILE A 100 -7.67 -5.40 -33.58
C ILE A 100 -8.42 -6.42 -34.42
N ARG A 101 -7.77 -6.98 -35.43
CA ARG A 101 -8.38 -7.94 -36.34
C ARG A 101 -7.82 -9.34 -36.10
N GLY A 102 -8.71 -10.26 -35.74
CA GLY A 102 -8.41 -11.69 -35.60
C GLY A 102 -9.32 -12.54 -36.49
N ALA A 103 -9.39 -13.83 -36.18
CA ALA A 103 -10.28 -14.78 -36.82
C ALA A 103 -11.15 -15.50 -35.79
N ILE A 104 -12.38 -15.85 -36.21
CA ILE A 104 -13.29 -16.70 -35.47
C ILE A 104 -12.71 -18.12 -35.44
N GLY A 105 -12.71 -18.74 -34.26
CA GLY A 105 -12.29 -20.12 -34.07
C GLY A 105 -13.43 -21.11 -34.25
N GLY A 106 -13.16 -22.35 -33.87
CA GLY A 106 -14.09 -23.46 -33.88
C GLY A 106 -13.65 -24.46 -32.83
N TYR A 107 -14.56 -25.23 -32.25
CA TYR A 107 -14.20 -26.19 -31.20
C TYR A 107 -13.16 -27.21 -31.72
N ARG A 108 -11.98 -27.26 -31.10
CA ARG A 108 -10.90 -28.19 -31.44
C ARG A 108 -10.65 -29.18 -30.31
N THR A 109 -10.46 -30.45 -30.68
CA THR A 109 -9.88 -31.46 -29.78
C THR A 109 -8.69 -32.10 -30.46
N TYR A 110 -7.56 -32.15 -29.78
CA TYR A 110 -6.35 -32.78 -30.28
C TYR A 110 -6.14 -34.11 -29.57
N ARG A 111 -6.07 -35.18 -30.35
CA ARG A 111 -5.80 -36.54 -29.87
C ARG A 111 -4.66 -37.18 -30.66
N THR A 112 -3.97 -38.15 -30.05
CA THR A 112 -3.03 -39.02 -30.75
C THR A 112 -3.77 -40.07 -31.59
N ALA A 113 -3.05 -40.88 -32.37
CA ALA A 113 -3.62 -42.01 -33.10
C ALA A 113 -4.30 -43.03 -32.15
N GLU A 114 -3.80 -43.16 -30.92
CA GLU A 114 -4.36 -44.00 -29.85
C GLU A 114 -5.49 -43.30 -29.07
N GLY A 115 -5.95 -42.13 -29.52
CA GLY A 115 -7.06 -41.40 -28.92
C GLY A 115 -6.71 -40.62 -27.64
N ARG A 116 -5.43 -40.51 -27.27
CA ARG A 116 -4.99 -39.80 -26.04
C ARG A 116 -5.06 -38.28 -26.23
N PRO A 117 -5.68 -37.51 -25.31
CA PRO A 117 -5.73 -36.05 -25.40
C PRO A 117 -4.34 -35.41 -25.35
N ARG A 118 -4.10 -34.39 -26.17
CA ARG A 118 -2.83 -33.65 -26.25
C ARG A 118 -3.03 -32.16 -26.51
N TYR A 119 -1.98 -31.38 -26.30
CA TYR A 119 -1.97 -29.95 -26.57
C TYR A 119 -1.55 -29.67 -28.02
N GLY A 120 -2.53 -29.53 -28.91
CA GLY A 120 -2.27 -29.26 -30.33
C GLY A 120 -1.84 -30.49 -31.13
N ALA A 121 -1.61 -30.29 -32.43
CA ALA A 121 -1.36 -31.36 -33.38
C ALA A 121 -0.01 -32.07 -33.18
N ASP A 122 0.95 -31.47 -32.47
CA ASP A 122 2.29 -32.02 -32.25
C ASP A 122 2.81 -31.77 -30.82
N GLY A 123 1.93 -31.36 -29.91
CA GLY A 123 2.32 -31.09 -28.53
C GLY A 123 2.17 -32.30 -27.59
N PRO A 124 2.47 -32.08 -26.31
CA PRO A 124 2.51 -33.15 -25.31
C PRO A 124 1.12 -33.71 -25.00
N ILE A 125 1.10 -34.97 -24.56
CA ILE A 125 -0.10 -35.64 -24.04
C ILE A 125 -0.37 -35.12 -22.63
N GLY A 126 -1.59 -34.65 -22.38
CA GLY A 126 -1.93 -33.89 -21.18
C GLY A 126 -1.66 -34.63 -19.86
N ALA A 127 -1.96 -35.93 -19.82
CA ALA A 127 -1.77 -36.77 -18.65
C ALA A 127 -0.32 -37.23 -18.45
N GLU A 128 0.58 -37.03 -19.41
CA GLU A 128 1.97 -37.47 -19.30
C GLU A 128 2.80 -36.56 -18.39
N ASN A 129 3.84 -37.15 -17.81
CA ASN A 129 4.84 -36.50 -16.99
C ASN A 129 6.18 -36.53 -17.75
N ASP A 130 6.86 -35.40 -17.78
CA ASP A 130 8.16 -35.20 -18.45
C ASP A 130 9.36 -35.40 -17.51
N GLY A 131 9.12 -35.76 -16.24
CA GLY A 131 10.13 -35.88 -15.20
C GLY A 131 10.36 -34.58 -14.41
N LEU A 132 9.70 -33.47 -14.78
CA LEU A 132 9.84 -32.16 -14.15
C LEU A 132 8.71 -31.87 -13.15
N GLY A 133 8.13 -32.91 -12.54
CA GLY A 133 7.14 -32.79 -11.48
C GLY A 133 5.72 -33.15 -11.91
N ALA A 134 4.84 -32.16 -12.14
CA ALA A 134 3.41 -32.40 -12.42
C ALA A 134 3.17 -32.94 -13.85
N SER A 135 1.98 -33.46 -14.15
CA SER A 135 1.58 -33.73 -15.55
C SER A 135 1.46 -32.44 -16.36
N TRP A 136 1.48 -32.54 -17.70
CA TRP A 136 1.30 -31.39 -18.58
C TRP A 136 -0.01 -30.64 -18.33
N ASP A 137 -1.12 -31.33 -18.09
CA ASP A 137 -2.42 -30.72 -17.78
C ASP A 137 -2.42 -29.91 -16.48
N SER A 138 -1.71 -30.41 -15.47
CA SER A 138 -1.59 -29.76 -14.18
C SER A 138 -0.70 -28.53 -14.27
N TRP A 139 0.46 -28.68 -14.91
CA TRP A 139 1.40 -27.58 -15.12
C TRP A 139 0.84 -26.48 -16.02
N HIS A 140 0.19 -26.83 -17.14
CA HIS A 140 -0.40 -25.82 -18.04
C HIS A 140 -1.46 -24.99 -17.33
N ARG A 141 -2.31 -25.60 -16.49
CA ARG A 141 -3.26 -24.85 -15.65
C ARG A 141 -2.55 -23.86 -14.73
N GLN A 142 -1.54 -24.32 -14.00
CA GLN A 142 -0.75 -23.46 -13.12
C GLN A 142 -0.07 -22.32 -13.88
N PHE A 143 0.52 -22.62 -15.04
CA PHE A 143 1.15 -21.64 -15.91
C PHE A 143 0.14 -20.61 -16.43
N VAL A 144 -1.04 -21.04 -16.90
CA VAL A 144 -2.09 -20.13 -17.38
C VAL A 144 -2.63 -19.27 -16.25
N ASP A 145 -2.90 -19.83 -15.07
CA ASP A 145 -3.37 -19.05 -13.91
C ASP A 145 -2.33 -18.02 -13.45
N PHE A 146 -1.04 -18.37 -13.55
CA PHE A 146 0.05 -17.44 -13.34
C PHE A 146 0.12 -16.36 -14.44
N ALA A 147 0.06 -16.75 -15.70
CA ALA A 147 0.14 -15.87 -16.86
C ALA A 147 -1.02 -14.87 -16.89
N LYS A 148 -2.25 -15.31 -16.58
CA LYS A 148 -3.43 -14.45 -16.42
C LYS A 148 -3.16 -13.31 -15.43
N ARG A 149 -2.63 -13.64 -14.25
CA ARG A 149 -2.31 -12.65 -13.21
C ARG A 149 -1.18 -11.72 -13.64
N ALA A 150 -0.10 -12.27 -14.21
CA ALA A 150 1.08 -11.48 -14.56
C ALA A 150 0.86 -10.57 -15.79
N LEU A 151 0.20 -11.06 -16.84
CA LEU A 151 -0.02 -10.33 -18.10
C LEU A 151 -1.20 -9.37 -18.06
N ALA A 152 -2.23 -9.62 -17.24
CA ALA A 152 -3.27 -8.63 -16.95
C ALA A 152 -2.72 -7.31 -16.41
N GLY A 153 -1.46 -7.33 -15.96
CA GLY A 153 -0.77 -6.18 -15.45
C GLY A 153 -1.25 -5.79 -14.06
N TRP A 154 -0.60 -4.77 -13.52
CA TRP A 154 -0.75 -4.30 -12.14
C TRP A 154 -2.09 -3.63 -11.84
N ASP A 155 -2.87 -3.44 -12.88
CA ASP A 155 -4.08 -2.66 -12.85
C ASP A 155 -5.26 -3.54 -12.37
N TYR A 156 -5.40 -4.77 -12.86
CA TYR A 156 -6.65 -5.53 -12.64
C TYR A 156 -6.64 -6.51 -11.47
N TYR A 157 -5.48 -7.01 -11.04
CA TYR A 157 -5.35 -7.83 -9.85
C TYR A 157 -4.58 -7.07 -8.78
N ALA A 158 -5.13 -6.94 -7.58
CA ALA A 158 -4.45 -6.38 -6.40
C ALA A 158 -3.78 -7.51 -5.61
N GLY A 159 -2.46 -7.43 -5.35
CA GLY A 159 -1.69 -8.40 -4.54
C GLY A 159 -0.42 -9.05 -5.13
N ASN A 160 0.77 -8.62 -4.66
CA ASN A 160 2.08 -9.33 -4.72
C ASN A 160 2.75 -9.49 -6.11
N TYR A 161 3.40 -8.46 -6.67
CA TYR A 161 3.63 -8.49 -8.12
C TYR A 161 5.02 -8.27 -8.72
N THR A 162 6.15 -8.28 -7.99
CA THR A 162 7.46 -8.41 -8.70
C THR A 162 8.43 -9.38 -8.07
N LYS A 163 8.81 -9.21 -6.80
CA LYS A 163 9.83 -10.10 -6.21
C LYS A 163 9.37 -11.57 -6.17
N ASN A 164 8.14 -11.82 -5.72
CA ASN A 164 7.56 -13.17 -5.72
C ASN A 164 7.28 -13.68 -7.14
N LEU A 165 6.89 -12.82 -8.10
CA LEU A 165 6.70 -13.25 -9.48
C LEU A 165 8.00 -13.63 -10.17
N THR A 166 9.13 -12.99 -9.83
CA THR A 166 10.46 -13.37 -10.33
C THR A 166 10.84 -14.78 -9.87
N GLU A 167 10.44 -15.18 -8.66
CA GLU A 167 10.63 -16.55 -8.16
C GLU A 167 9.62 -17.52 -8.80
N GLU A 168 8.33 -17.15 -8.86
CA GLU A 168 7.28 -17.97 -9.50
C GLU A 168 7.58 -18.24 -10.99
N ILE A 169 8.00 -17.21 -11.75
CA ILE A 169 8.32 -17.38 -13.18
C ILE A 169 9.54 -18.28 -13.39
N ALA A 170 10.53 -18.21 -12.50
CA ALA A 170 11.72 -19.04 -12.59
C ALA A 170 11.38 -20.54 -12.50
N ALA A 171 10.35 -20.91 -11.74
CA ALA A 171 9.88 -22.29 -11.63
C ALA A 171 9.32 -22.87 -12.94
N HIS A 172 8.96 -22.02 -13.92
CA HIS A 172 8.48 -22.44 -15.23
C HIS A 172 9.59 -22.55 -16.29
N ALA A 173 10.77 -21.97 -16.03
CA ALA A 173 11.83 -21.79 -17.03
C ALA A 173 12.28 -23.11 -17.70
N GLU A 174 12.60 -24.11 -16.89
CA GLU A 174 13.10 -25.40 -17.38
C GLU A 174 12.06 -26.13 -18.23
N ARG A 175 10.79 -26.06 -17.82
CA ARG A 175 9.71 -26.77 -18.50
C ARG A 175 9.28 -26.10 -19.80
N VAL A 176 9.34 -24.78 -19.89
CA VAL A 176 9.17 -24.05 -21.16
C VAL A 176 10.28 -24.42 -22.13
N ALA A 177 11.55 -24.43 -21.69
CA ALA A 177 12.68 -24.82 -22.54
C ALA A 177 12.58 -26.28 -23.01
N PHE A 178 12.15 -27.19 -22.13
CA PHE A 178 11.88 -28.58 -22.49
C PHE A 178 10.78 -28.70 -23.54
N LEU A 179 9.67 -27.97 -23.36
CA LEU A 179 8.54 -27.96 -24.30
C LEU A 179 8.98 -27.51 -25.70
N GLU A 180 9.75 -26.41 -25.79
CA GLU A 180 10.29 -25.91 -27.07
C GLU A 180 11.22 -26.90 -27.76
N GLY A 181 12.12 -27.54 -27.02
CA GLY A 181 13.09 -28.50 -27.57
C GLY A 181 12.46 -29.84 -27.97
N ARG A 182 11.51 -30.34 -27.18
CA ARG A 182 10.95 -31.70 -27.35
C ARG A 182 9.70 -31.75 -28.22
N TYR A 183 8.91 -30.68 -28.25
CA TYR A 183 7.62 -30.58 -28.95
C TYR A 183 7.52 -29.27 -29.76
N PRO A 184 8.34 -29.09 -30.82
CA PRO A 184 8.35 -27.86 -31.63
C PRO A 184 7.02 -27.67 -32.39
N SER A 185 6.05 -27.07 -31.72
CA SER A 185 4.64 -26.99 -32.14
C SER A 185 4.11 -25.55 -31.97
N ALA A 186 2.94 -25.26 -32.55
CA ALA A 186 2.27 -23.97 -32.37
C ALA A 186 1.97 -23.70 -30.88
N TYR A 187 1.60 -24.74 -30.12
CA TYR A 187 1.41 -24.67 -28.67
C TYR A 187 2.69 -24.27 -27.94
N ALA A 188 3.82 -24.94 -28.22
CA ALA A 188 5.10 -24.63 -27.59
C ALA A 188 5.54 -23.19 -27.86
N ARG A 189 5.36 -22.71 -29.09
CA ARG A 189 5.67 -21.32 -29.46
C ARG A 189 4.81 -20.32 -28.69
N ALA A 190 3.49 -20.55 -28.62
CA ALA A 190 2.60 -19.66 -27.88
C ALA A 190 2.95 -19.59 -26.39
N VAL A 191 3.27 -20.74 -25.77
CA VAL A 191 3.71 -20.80 -24.37
C VAL A 191 5.04 -20.06 -24.17
N ALA A 192 5.99 -20.19 -25.10
CA ALA A 192 7.25 -19.46 -25.04
C ALA A 192 7.10 -17.95 -25.23
N GLU A 193 6.22 -17.53 -26.14
CA GLU A 193 5.84 -16.12 -26.32
C GLU A 193 5.18 -15.55 -25.06
N ASP A 194 4.25 -16.28 -24.45
CA ASP A 194 3.63 -15.90 -23.18
C ASP A 194 4.68 -15.81 -22.06
N TYR A 195 5.56 -16.81 -21.94
CA TYR A 195 6.64 -16.80 -20.96
C TYR A 195 7.58 -15.60 -21.14
N ALA A 196 7.93 -15.26 -22.37
CA ALA A 196 8.75 -14.08 -22.69
C ALA A 196 8.03 -12.77 -22.35
N ALA A 197 6.73 -12.68 -22.64
CA ALA A 197 5.91 -11.52 -22.29
C ALA A 197 5.80 -11.35 -20.77
N ILE A 198 5.58 -12.43 -20.02
CA ILE A 198 5.54 -12.41 -18.55
C ILE A 198 6.90 -11.95 -18.01
N LYS A 199 8.02 -12.47 -18.54
CA LYS A 199 9.36 -12.03 -18.13
C LYS A 199 9.55 -10.52 -18.30
N ALA A 200 9.08 -9.95 -19.41
CA ALA A 200 9.18 -8.51 -19.65
C ALA A 200 8.37 -7.69 -18.64
N VAL A 201 7.15 -8.14 -18.30
CA VAL A 201 6.29 -7.48 -17.30
C VAL A 201 6.89 -7.60 -15.89
N VAL A 202 7.31 -8.80 -15.48
CA VAL A 202 7.87 -9.08 -14.14
C VAL A 202 9.18 -8.33 -13.90
N ALA A 203 10.00 -8.17 -14.93
CA ALA A 203 11.24 -7.41 -14.82
C ALA A 203 11.00 -5.95 -14.43
N GLY A 204 9.86 -5.37 -14.81
CA GLY A 204 9.59 -3.94 -14.64
C GLY A 204 10.45 -3.04 -15.53
N GLU A 205 9.97 -1.82 -15.75
CA GLU A 205 10.69 -0.82 -16.52
C GLU A 205 11.87 -0.27 -15.73
N LYS A 206 13.02 -0.15 -16.39
CA LYS A 206 14.19 0.50 -15.79
C LYS A 206 13.91 2.00 -15.60
N ARG A 207 14.38 2.53 -14.47
CA ARG A 207 14.36 3.96 -14.14
C ARG A 207 15.73 4.40 -13.68
N ASP A 208 16.08 5.63 -14.03
CA ASP A 208 17.31 6.25 -13.57
C ASP A 208 16.94 7.20 -12.42
N LEU A 209 17.40 6.86 -11.21
CA LEU A 209 17.27 7.72 -10.03
C LEU A 209 18.64 8.32 -9.72
N SER A 210 18.71 9.65 -9.70
CA SER A 210 19.89 10.38 -9.28
C SER A 210 20.07 10.33 -7.77
N SER A 211 21.26 10.69 -7.28
CA SER A 211 21.50 10.86 -5.84
C SER A 211 20.57 11.89 -5.20
N ALA A 212 20.09 12.89 -5.97
CA ALA A 212 19.14 13.88 -5.49
C ALA A 212 17.73 13.28 -5.28
N ASP A 213 17.32 12.37 -6.15
CA ASP A 213 15.99 11.73 -6.09
C ASP A 213 15.81 10.85 -4.85
N ILE A 214 16.91 10.26 -4.38
CA ILE A 214 16.95 9.39 -3.20
C ILE A 214 17.55 10.08 -1.95
N ALA A 215 17.95 11.36 -2.05
CA ALA A 215 18.60 12.08 -0.95
C ALA A 215 17.73 12.14 0.31
N TYR A 216 16.40 12.17 0.14
CA TYR A 216 15.45 12.16 1.26
C TYR A 216 15.60 10.93 2.17
N ARG A 217 16.17 9.83 1.68
CA ARG A 217 16.41 8.63 2.48
C ARG A 217 17.53 8.81 3.51
N LEU A 218 18.43 9.76 3.27
CA LEU A 218 19.47 10.18 4.23
C LEU A 218 18.98 11.28 5.19
N LEU A 219 17.81 11.88 4.90
CA LEU A 219 17.28 12.98 5.69
C LEU A 219 16.93 12.54 7.10
N GLY A 220 16.41 11.32 7.29
CA GLY A 220 16.12 10.77 8.61
C GLY A 220 17.37 10.65 9.48
N ASP A 221 18.47 10.16 8.91
CA ASP A 221 19.75 10.05 9.63
C ASP A 221 20.34 11.41 9.99
N ALA A 222 20.27 12.38 9.07
CA ALA A 222 20.70 13.75 9.33
C ALA A 222 19.87 14.39 10.46
N ARG A 223 18.54 14.25 10.40
CA ARG A 223 17.61 14.75 11.43
C ARG A 223 17.86 14.07 12.78
N ALA A 224 17.99 12.76 12.80
CA ALA A 224 18.26 12.01 14.03
C ALA A 224 19.55 12.46 14.68
N LYS A 225 20.60 12.70 13.89
CA LYS A 225 21.87 13.25 14.37
C LYS A 225 21.70 14.66 14.97
N ASP A 226 21.04 15.57 14.25
CA ASP A 226 20.85 16.96 14.71
C ASP A 226 20.00 17.02 15.99
N VAL A 227 18.92 16.22 16.05
CA VAL A 227 18.08 16.09 17.25
C VAL A 227 18.87 15.48 18.42
N SER A 228 19.72 14.49 18.17
CA SER A 228 20.56 13.88 19.22
C SER A 228 21.56 14.89 19.79
N ILE A 229 22.18 15.72 18.96
CA ILE A 229 23.07 16.82 19.42
C ILE A 229 22.28 17.83 20.26
N ALA A 230 21.08 18.21 19.83
CA ALA A 230 20.22 19.11 20.58
C ALA A 230 19.79 18.51 21.93
N ALA A 231 19.49 17.20 21.94
CA ALA A 231 19.09 16.45 23.12
C ALA A 231 20.20 16.31 24.15
N GLU A 232 21.41 15.95 23.72
CA GLU A 232 22.58 15.87 24.61
C GLU A 232 22.88 17.23 25.24
N ARG A 233 22.82 18.31 24.45
CA ARG A 233 23.01 19.68 24.95
C ARG A 233 21.94 20.07 25.96
N ALA A 234 20.66 19.78 25.67
CA ALA A 234 19.55 20.10 26.57
C ALA A 234 19.63 19.29 27.87
N PHE A 235 19.95 17.99 27.78
CA PHE A 235 20.12 17.13 28.94
C PHE A 235 21.29 17.56 29.82
N ALA A 236 22.43 17.91 29.22
CA ALA A 236 23.60 18.44 29.93
C ALA A 236 23.28 19.78 30.61
N ALA A 237 22.55 20.68 29.94
CA ALA A 237 22.12 21.95 30.51
C ALA A 237 21.18 21.75 31.71
N TYR A 238 20.22 20.82 31.61
CA TYR A 238 19.33 20.48 32.73
C TYR A 238 20.11 19.89 33.91
N LEU A 239 21.04 18.97 33.66
CA LEU A 239 21.90 18.39 34.70
C LEU A 239 22.73 19.46 35.41
N ALA A 240 23.28 20.43 34.67
CA ALA A 240 24.02 21.55 35.24
C ALA A 240 23.12 22.45 36.10
N GLN A 241 21.90 22.72 35.64
CA GLN A 241 20.91 23.52 36.37
C GLN A 241 20.49 22.87 37.69
N CYS A 242 20.30 21.55 37.72
CA CYS A 242 19.83 20.84 38.91
C CYS A 242 20.96 20.26 39.79
N ALA A 243 22.23 20.54 39.48
CA ALA A 243 23.38 19.87 40.10
C ALA A 243 23.40 19.93 41.64
N GLU A 244 23.01 21.05 42.24
CA GLU A 244 22.97 21.21 43.71
C GLU A 244 21.81 20.45 44.36
N THR A 245 20.73 20.22 43.62
CA THR A 245 19.50 19.56 44.11
C THR A 245 19.44 18.07 43.78
N LEU A 246 20.20 17.63 42.78
CA LEU A 246 20.27 16.25 42.34
C LEU A 246 21.02 15.42 43.37
N MET A 247 20.37 14.38 43.89
CA MET A 247 21.00 13.44 44.80
C MET A 247 22.11 12.66 44.07
N ALA A 248 23.33 12.71 44.62
CA ALA A 248 24.50 12.10 43.99
C ALA A 248 24.49 10.56 44.01
N ASP A 249 24.02 9.96 45.11
CA ASP A 249 24.02 8.50 45.31
C ASP A 249 22.69 8.03 45.92
N PRO A 250 21.60 8.01 45.13
CA PRO A 250 20.32 7.50 45.59
C PRO A 250 20.38 5.97 45.78
N PRO A 251 19.73 5.42 46.83
CA PRO A 251 19.62 3.97 46.99
C PRO A 251 19.03 3.32 45.73
N SER A 252 19.60 2.20 45.27
CA SER A 252 19.24 1.63 43.97
C SER A 252 17.89 0.89 43.94
N ALA A 253 17.45 0.35 45.08
CA ALA A 253 16.22 -0.43 45.19
C ALA A 253 15.53 -0.24 46.55
N PRO A 254 15.12 1.00 46.92
CA PRO A 254 14.53 1.26 48.23
C PRO A 254 13.24 0.46 48.42
N ASN A 255 13.08 -0.15 49.59
CA ASN A 255 11.85 -0.85 49.95
C ASN A 255 11.06 -0.05 51.00
N SER A 256 10.01 0.63 50.54
CA SER A 256 9.23 1.57 51.35
C SER A 256 8.48 0.93 52.54
N PHE A 257 8.37 -0.40 52.59
CA PHE A 257 7.71 -1.14 53.66
C PHE A 257 8.68 -1.82 54.63
N LYS A 258 9.98 -1.88 54.28
CA LYS A 258 11.02 -2.52 55.09
C LYS A 258 12.11 -1.54 55.56
N GLU A 259 12.20 -0.37 54.94
CA GLU A 259 13.26 0.62 55.15
C GLU A 259 12.69 2.01 55.46
N HIS A 260 13.46 2.82 56.17
CA HIS A 260 13.15 4.24 56.41
C HIS A 260 13.45 5.07 55.16
N THR A 261 12.41 5.45 54.43
CA THR A 261 12.51 6.10 53.12
C THR A 261 12.10 7.58 53.15
N GLU A 262 11.73 8.12 54.31
CA GLU A 262 11.21 9.49 54.47
C GLU A 262 12.25 10.55 54.03
N GLY A 263 13.54 10.28 54.23
CA GLY A 263 14.64 11.16 53.81
C GLY A 263 14.84 11.26 52.29
N LEU A 264 14.22 10.36 51.52
CA LEU A 264 14.26 10.37 50.06
C LEU A 264 13.13 11.24 49.46
N VAL A 265 12.07 11.49 50.21
CA VAL A 265 10.91 12.26 49.74
C VAL A 265 11.31 13.68 49.36
N GLY A 266 10.85 14.15 48.19
CA GLY A 266 11.15 15.47 47.65
C GLY A 266 12.55 15.58 47.02
N LYS A 267 13.36 14.52 47.05
CA LYS A 267 14.69 14.53 46.43
C LYS A 267 14.59 14.30 44.93
N LEU A 268 15.38 15.05 44.18
CA LEU A 268 15.55 14.85 42.75
C LEU A 268 16.56 13.74 42.53
N ILE A 269 16.20 12.72 41.76
CA ILE A 269 17.06 11.58 41.46
C ILE A 269 17.11 11.30 39.97
N ARG A 270 18.23 10.76 39.51
CA ARG A 270 18.40 10.22 38.15
C ARG A 270 18.29 8.71 38.20
N LEU A 271 17.38 8.15 37.40
CA LEU A 271 17.26 6.70 37.25
C LEU A 271 18.28 6.18 36.22
N PRO A 272 18.72 4.91 36.34
CA PRO A 272 19.41 4.23 35.25
C PRO A 272 18.50 4.12 34.01
N PRO A 273 19.05 3.82 32.82
CA PRO A 273 18.26 3.65 31.61
C PRO A 273 17.27 2.48 31.73
N LEU A 274 15.99 2.75 31.46
CA LEU A 274 14.88 1.79 31.57
C LEU A 274 14.36 1.42 30.19
N SER A 275 14.19 0.13 29.93
CA SER A 275 13.63 -0.42 28.70
C SER A 275 12.31 -1.16 28.97
N LYS A 276 11.80 -1.87 27.96
CA LYS A 276 10.66 -2.79 28.14
C LYS A 276 10.93 -3.88 29.20
N ARG A 277 12.19 -4.26 29.42
CA ARG A 277 12.56 -5.23 30.48
C ARG A 277 12.31 -4.68 31.87
N GLU A 278 12.42 -3.38 32.04
CA GLU A 278 12.18 -2.63 33.27
C GLU A 278 10.73 -2.13 33.36
N THR A 279 9.78 -2.78 32.66
CA THR A 279 8.35 -2.52 32.79
C THR A 279 7.68 -3.62 33.62
N LEU A 280 6.95 -3.22 34.66
CA LEU A 280 6.04 -4.10 35.41
C LEU A 280 4.62 -3.97 34.86
N PHE A 281 3.90 -5.09 34.82
CA PHE A 281 2.51 -5.15 34.36
C PHE A 281 1.60 -5.54 35.52
N GLU A 282 0.81 -4.57 35.97
CA GLU A 282 -0.33 -4.76 36.87
C GLU A 282 -1.60 -4.84 36.01
N THR A 283 -2.64 -5.55 36.44
CA THR A 283 -3.72 -6.05 35.58
C THR A 283 -4.27 -5.07 34.53
N ASP A 284 -4.37 -3.77 34.86
CA ASP A 284 -4.81 -2.68 33.98
C ASP A 284 -3.80 -1.52 33.84
N ARG A 285 -2.59 -1.66 34.43
CA ARG A 285 -1.58 -0.58 34.51
C ARG A 285 -0.18 -1.08 34.17
N SER A 286 0.66 -0.17 33.69
CA SER A 286 2.07 -0.48 33.49
C SER A 286 2.96 0.55 34.16
N TRP A 287 4.07 0.08 34.71
CA TRP A 287 4.97 0.89 35.51
C TRP A 287 6.39 0.77 34.95
N TYR A 288 7.10 1.89 34.80
CA TYR A 288 8.56 1.81 34.71
C TYR A 288 9.12 1.53 36.11
N TRP A 289 10.04 0.59 36.21
CA TRP A 289 10.64 0.14 37.46
C TRP A 289 12.16 0.16 37.39
N SER A 290 12.77 0.95 38.27
CA SER A 290 14.21 0.91 38.53
C SER A 290 14.46 0.30 39.90
N GLY A 291 14.91 -0.94 39.96
CA GLY A 291 15.22 -1.58 41.23
C GLY A 291 15.66 -3.03 41.08
N SER A 292 15.68 -3.73 42.21
CA SER A 292 16.01 -5.16 42.30
C SER A 292 15.22 -5.80 43.44
N GLY A 293 14.99 -7.10 43.34
CA GLY A 293 14.20 -7.84 44.33
C GLY A 293 12.80 -7.24 44.52
N GLU A 294 12.48 -6.84 45.75
CA GLU A 294 11.17 -6.33 46.15
C GLU A 294 11.11 -4.79 46.28
N GLY A 295 12.16 -4.06 45.90
CA GLY A 295 12.26 -2.60 46.06
C GLY A 295 12.57 -1.86 44.76
N GLY A 296 12.41 -0.54 44.76
CA GLY A 296 12.72 0.30 43.60
C GLY A 296 11.97 1.62 43.50
N TYR A 297 12.26 2.34 42.43
CA TYR A 297 11.52 3.53 42.01
C TYR A 297 10.53 3.16 40.91
N LEU A 298 9.33 3.72 41.00
CA LEU A 298 8.20 3.39 40.15
C LEU A 298 7.63 4.65 39.50
N ILE A 299 7.42 4.61 38.18
CA ILE A 299 6.73 5.67 37.42
C ILE A 299 5.49 5.05 36.78
N ASP A 300 4.31 5.59 37.09
CA ASP A 300 3.05 5.17 36.46
C ASP A 300 3.02 5.65 35.02
N LYS A 301 2.98 4.72 34.06
CA LYS A 301 2.93 5.05 32.64
C LYS A 301 1.61 5.65 32.21
N ALA A 302 0.54 5.52 33.00
CA ALA A 302 -0.75 6.15 32.74
C ALA A 302 -0.89 7.55 33.36
N SER A 303 0.11 8.02 34.12
CA SER A 303 0.04 9.33 34.78
C SER A 303 0.05 10.49 33.78
N ASP A 304 -0.61 11.60 34.14
CA ASP A 304 -0.63 12.81 33.31
C ASP A 304 0.77 13.36 33.01
N ALA A 305 1.71 13.20 33.94
CA ALA A 305 3.11 13.59 33.79
C ALA A 305 3.83 12.84 32.64
N MET A 306 3.28 11.71 32.19
CA MET A 306 3.86 10.91 31.10
C MET A 306 3.26 11.24 29.72
N LYS A 307 2.13 11.96 29.66
CA LYS A 307 1.52 12.36 28.38
C LYS A 307 2.49 13.11 27.45
N PRO A 308 3.29 14.08 27.93
CA PRO A 308 4.27 14.77 27.09
C PRO A 308 5.31 13.83 26.48
N LEU A 309 5.74 12.79 27.20
CA LEU A 309 6.70 11.79 26.69
C LEU A 309 6.13 11.04 25.49
N TYR A 310 4.90 10.55 25.60
CA TYR A 310 4.28 9.76 24.53
C TYR A 310 3.95 10.60 23.29
N ALA A 311 3.53 11.86 23.49
CA ALA A 311 3.41 12.82 22.40
C ALA A 311 4.75 13.02 21.70
N ALA A 312 5.83 13.26 22.45
CA ALA A 312 7.18 13.45 21.89
C ALA A 312 7.70 12.20 21.15
N ILE A 313 7.42 10.98 21.65
CA ILE A 313 7.75 9.74 20.94
C ILE A 313 7.02 9.68 19.59
N GLY A 314 5.72 10.02 19.56
CA GLY A 314 4.94 10.05 18.31
C GLY A 314 5.52 11.04 17.31
N GLU A 315 5.75 12.28 17.74
CA GLU A 315 6.31 13.37 16.92
C GLU A 315 7.72 13.04 16.41
N TYR A 316 8.56 12.41 17.24
CA TYR A 316 9.89 11.96 16.84
C TYR A 316 9.81 10.86 15.76
N VAL A 317 8.93 9.87 15.93
CA VAL A 317 8.71 8.81 14.94
C VAL A 317 8.22 9.41 13.61
N GLU A 318 7.29 10.36 13.68
CA GLU A 318 6.69 11.01 12.52
C GLU A 318 7.71 11.84 11.72
N LYS A 319 8.43 12.73 12.41
CA LYS A 319 9.27 13.77 11.80
C LYS A 319 10.71 13.31 11.55
N VAL A 320 11.24 12.39 12.38
CA VAL A 320 12.66 12.05 12.44
C VAL A 320 12.93 10.62 11.98
N ASP A 321 12.44 9.62 12.71
CA ASP A 321 12.80 8.21 12.49
C ASP A 321 11.58 7.26 12.60
N PRO A 322 10.92 6.93 11.46
CA PRO A 322 9.78 5.99 11.43
C PRO A 322 10.11 4.56 11.91
N ASN A 323 11.41 4.23 12.00
CA ASN A 323 11.89 2.93 12.47
C ASN A 323 12.34 2.97 13.94
N PHE A 324 12.14 4.08 14.64
CA PHE A 324 12.36 4.16 16.07
C PHE A 324 11.47 3.15 16.80
N ARG A 325 12.10 2.23 17.55
CA ARG A 325 11.47 1.12 18.26
C ARG A 325 12.21 0.90 19.58
N ASP A 326 11.51 0.25 20.52
CA ASP A 326 12.08 -0.19 21.80
C ASP A 326 12.84 0.92 22.54
N ALA A 327 12.12 1.97 22.94
CA ALA A 327 12.69 3.10 23.66
C ALA A 327 13.43 2.65 24.94
N ILE A 328 14.65 3.14 25.12
CA ILE A 328 15.39 3.13 26.37
C ILE A 328 15.31 4.54 26.95
N VAL A 329 14.75 4.69 28.14
CA VAL A 329 14.44 5.99 28.74
C VAL A 329 15.24 6.20 30.02
N THR A 330 15.96 7.31 30.11
CA THR A 330 16.60 7.78 31.34
C THR A 330 15.77 8.91 31.92
N PHE A 331 15.21 8.71 33.13
CA PHE A 331 14.39 9.71 33.80
C PHE A 331 15.21 10.48 34.84
N ILE A 332 14.88 11.77 35.01
CA ILE A 332 15.19 12.53 36.21
C ILE A 332 13.88 13.04 36.77
N GLY A 333 13.64 12.82 38.06
CA GLY A 333 12.36 13.14 38.69
C GLY A 333 12.45 13.26 40.20
N VAL A 334 11.34 13.67 40.81
CA VAL A 334 11.23 13.90 42.25
C VAL A 334 10.51 12.73 42.91
N VAL A 335 11.12 12.20 43.96
CA VAL A 335 10.55 11.13 44.79
C VAL A 335 9.33 11.67 45.55
N GLN A 336 8.21 10.98 45.43
CA GLN A 336 6.95 11.36 46.07
C GLN A 336 6.84 10.79 47.49
N ALA A 337 5.97 11.40 48.31
CA ALA A 337 5.74 10.96 49.68
C ALA A 337 4.98 9.63 49.76
N GLU A 338 4.12 9.35 48.77
CA GLU A 338 3.29 8.16 48.74
C GLU A 338 4.06 6.96 48.15
N PRO A 339 4.30 5.89 48.94
CA PRO A 339 4.85 4.66 48.42
C PRO A 339 3.83 3.92 47.54
N VAL A 340 4.32 3.00 46.71
CA VAL A 340 3.47 2.19 45.83
C VAL A 340 3.84 0.72 45.95
N LEU A 341 2.81 -0.11 46.01
CA LEU A 341 2.91 -1.56 45.90
C LEU A 341 2.43 -1.97 44.50
N VAL A 342 3.27 -2.65 43.72
CA VAL A 342 2.92 -3.14 42.38
C VAL A 342 3.12 -4.65 42.34
N SER A 343 2.09 -5.39 41.95
CA SER A 343 2.17 -6.84 41.76
C SER A 343 2.17 -7.18 40.27
N ASP A 344 3.28 -7.72 39.79
CA ASP A 344 3.40 -8.23 38.42
C ASP A 344 3.11 -9.74 38.42
N VAL A 345 1.92 -10.10 37.94
CA VAL A 345 1.41 -11.48 37.96
C VAL A 345 2.24 -12.37 37.03
N ASP A 346 2.66 -11.85 35.88
CA ASP A 346 3.43 -12.59 34.87
C ASP A 346 4.82 -12.95 35.40
N ARG A 347 5.47 -12.01 36.08
CA ARG A 347 6.78 -12.21 36.72
C ARG A 347 6.70 -12.85 38.10
N ARG A 348 5.51 -12.94 38.69
CA ARG A 348 5.25 -13.42 40.06
C ARG A 348 6.07 -12.66 41.12
N ILE A 349 6.20 -11.36 40.96
CA ILE A 349 6.90 -10.48 41.91
C ILE A 349 5.96 -9.41 42.44
N THR A 350 6.22 -8.97 43.67
CA THR A 350 5.59 -7.78 44.25
C THR A 350 6.68 -6.81 44.64
N VAL A 351 6.57 -5.57 44.15
CA VAL A 351 7.54 -4.51 44.36
C VAL A 351 6.91 -3.46 45.26
N SER A 352 7.56 -3.21 46.39
CA SER A 352 7.26 -2.21 47.40
C SER A 352 8.20 -1.02 47.19
N GLY A 353 7.84 -0.10 46.31
CA GLY A 353 8.73 0.97 45.86
C GLY A 353 8.29 2.38 46.27
N LEU A 354 9.08 3.36 45.82
CA LEU A 354 8.78 4.78 45.92
C LEU A 354 8.29 5.30 44.57
N ARG A 355 7.21 6.08 44.56
CA ARG A 355 6.74 6.73 43.34
C ARG A 355 7.67 7.87 42.95
N LEU A 356 7.95 7.99 41.67
CA LEU A 356 8.70 9.10 41.08
C LEU A 356 7.79 9.89 40.14
N THR A 357 7.75 11.21 40.32
CA THR A 357 7.18 12.12 39.31
C THR A 357 8.31 12.58 38.40
N PRO A 358 8.32 12.17 37.12
CA PRO A 358 9.41 12.50 36.22
C PRO A 358 9.31 13.97 35.79
N HIS A 359 10.44 14.66 35.75
CA HIS A 359 10.55 16.04 35.27
C HIS A 359 11.08 16.09 33.84
N VAL A 360 12.06 15.23 33.52
CA VAL A 360 12.64 15.14 32.19
C VAL A 360 12.93 13.70 31.82
N ALA A 361 13.02 13.45 30.52
CA ALA A 361 13.39 12.15 29.96
C ALA A 361 14.41 12.32 28.82
N LEU A 362 15.47 11.53 28.86
CA LEU A 362 16.33 11.29 27.69
C LEU A 362 15.96 9.92 27.11
N VAL A 363 15.48 9.92 25.87
CA VAL A 363 14.95 8.75 25.19
C VAL A 363 15.91 8.34 24.08
N ALA A 364 16.40 7.11 24.10
CA ALA A 364 17.31 6.57 23.11
C ALA A 364 16.71 5.34 22.41
N ASN A 365 17.12 5.10 21.16
CA ASN A 365 16.75 3.88 20.43
C ASN A 365 17.56 2.69 20.98
N ALA A 366 16.92 1.55 21.27
CA ALA A 366 17.63 0.36 21.74
C ALA A 366 18.63 -0.20 20.72
N SER A 367 18.32 -0.12 19.42
CA SER A 367 19.19 -0.63 18.36
C SER A 367 20.37 0.29 18.05
N ASP A 368 20.24 1.58 18.32
CA ASP A 368 21.27 2.60 18.11
C ASP A 368 21.14 3.71 19.17
N ARG A 369 21.89 3.56 20.26
CA ARG A 369 21.82 4.50 21.40
C ARG A 369 22.34 5.90 21.08
N SER A 370 23.04 6.08 19.96
CA SER A 370 23.47 7.40 19.50
C SER A 370 22.30 8.23 18.98
N ARG A 371 21.18 7.59 18.61
CA ARG A 371 19.92 8.24 18.25
C ARG A 371 19.09 8.44 19.51
N CYS A 372 19.03 9.68 19.96
CA CYS A 372 18.26 10.05 21.14
C CYS A 372 17.55 11.39 20.98
N PHE A 373 16.55 11.61 21.83
CA PHE A 373 15.87 12.89 21.97
C PHE A 373 15.58 13.18 23.45
N PHE A 374 15.53 14.47 23.79
CA PHE A 374 15.29 14.95 25.14
C PHE A 374 13.90 15.58 25.23
N VAL A 375 13.19 15.25 26.30
CA VAL A 375 11.83 15.74 26.57
C VAL A 375 11.81 16.41 27.94
N ASP A 376 11.35 17.66 27.97
CA ASP A 376 10.91 18.31 29.21
C ASP A 376 9.45 17.93 29.47
N LEU A 377 9.22 17.18 30.56
CA LEU A 377 7.90 16.68 30.92
C LEU A 377 7.09 17.71 31.72
N GLN A 378 7.72 18.82 32.12
CA GLN A 378 7.09 19.95 32.81
C GLN A 378 6.74 21.10 31.84
N ARG A 379 6.94 20.89 30.54
CA ARG A 379 6.72 21.91 29.51
C ARG A 379 5.32 22.51 29.56
N ALA A 380 5.23 23.80 29.26
CA ALA A 380 3.95 24.46 29.03
C ALA A 380 3.29 23.96 27.73
N GLU A 381 1.96 24.07 27.67
CA GLU A 381 1.21 23.78 26.45
C GLU A 381 1.71 24.67 25.28
N GLY A 382 1.98 24.05 24.13
CA GLY A 382 2.51 24.74 22.94
C GLY A 382 4.03 24.91 22.88
N ALA A 383 4.78 24.49 23.90
CA ALA A 383 6.25 24.39 23.81
C ALA A 383 6.68 23.21 22.92
N GLU A 384 7.95 23.20 22.48
CA GLU A 384 8.54 22.08 21.74
C GLU A 384 8.29 20.74 22.46
N THR A 385 7.98 19.70 21.69
CA THR A 385 7.73 18.33 22.16
C THR A 385 9.02 17.62 22.54
N PHE A 386 10.11 17.93 21.84
CA PHE A 386 11.46 17.50 22.18
C PHE A 386 12.48 18.58 21.78
N ALA A 387 13.66 18.55 22.40
CA ALA A 387 14.71 19.52 22.12
C ALA A 387 15.13 19.50 20.64
N GLY A 388 15.07 20.67 19.97
CA GLY A 388 15.47 20.83 18.58
C GLY A 388 14.33 20.67 17.56
N GLU A 389 13.09 20.44 18.00
CA GLU A 389 11.92 20.34 17.12
C GLU A 389 11.70 21.62 16.28
N ALA A 390 11.80 22.81 16.84
CA ALA A 390 11.57 24.06 16.09
C ALA A 390 12.62 24.26 15.00
N ALA A 391 13.88 23.90 15.27
CA ALA A 391 14.94 23.95 14.28
C ALA A 391 14.71 22.93 13.15
N LEU A 392 14.23 21.73 13.51
CA LEU A 392 13.81 20.70 12.57
C LEU A 392 12.69 21.23 11.66
N GLU A 393 11.62 21.78 12.25
CA GLU A 393 10.45 22.31 11.53
C GLU A 393 10.79 23.46 10.60
N ALA A 394 11.66 24.37 11.03
CA ALA A 394 12.12 25.50 10.22
C ALA A 394 12.94 25.05 8.99
N GLY A 395 13.61 23.90 9.08
CA GLY A 395 14.38 23.33 7.98
C GLY A 395 13.56 22.52 6.96
N ILE A 396 12.28 22.23 7.24
CA ILE A 396 11.43 21.46 6.32
C ILE A 396 11.00 22.36 5.16
N ARG A 397 11.54 22.09 3.96
CA ARG A 397 10.99 22.64 2.72
C ARG A 397 9.62 22.01 2.47
N ARG A 398 8.55 22.79 2.64
CA ARG A 398 7.18 22.35 2.42
C ARG A 398 6.80 22.53 0.95
N PRO A 399 6.38 21.48 0.24
CA PRO A 399 5.80 21.66 -1.08
C PRO A 399 4.47 22.41 -0.94
N ALA A 400 4.15 23.27 -1.90
CA ALA A 400 2.93 24.07 -1.87
C ALA A 400 1.95 23.55 -2.92
N LEU A 401 0.69 23.45 -2.51
CA LEU A 401 -0.44 23.19 -3.40
C LEU A 401 -1.20 24.52 -3.63
N LYS A 402 -1.57 24.79 -4.88
CA LYS A 402 -2.34 25.97 -5.28
C LYS A 402 -3.73 25.57 -5.75
N ASP A 403 -4.66 26.51 -5.64
CA ASP A 403 -5.97 26.36 -6.27
C ASP A 403 -5.79 26.31 -7.79
N GLY A 404 -6.40 25.30 -8.42
CA GLY A 404 -6.24 25.01 -9.85
C GLY A 404 -5.09 24.08 -10.22
N ASP A 405 -4.31 23.58 -9.25
CA ASP A 405 -3.31 22.54 -9.51
C ASP A 405 -3.96 21.30 -10.14
N THR A 406 -3.25 20.69 -11.08
CA THR A 406 -3.72 19.50 -11.80
C THR A 406 -3.74 18.28 -10.86
N PRO A 407 -4.52 17.23 -11.18
CA PRO A 407 -4.52 15.99 -10.39
C PRO A 407 -3.12 15.38 -10.24
N GLN A 408 -2.31 15.47 -11.29
CA GLN A 408 -0.91 15.04 -11.26
C GLN A 408 -0.12 15.83 -10.22
N ARG A 409 -0.25 17.16 -10.19
CA ARG A 409 0.49 18.00 -9.23
C ARG A 409 0.08 17.72 -7.78
N VAL A 410 -1.20 17.42 -7.53
CA VAL A 410 -1.66 17.01 -6.19
C VAL A 410 -0.93 15.74 -5.72
N LEU A 411 -0.83 14.72 -6.57
CA LEU A 411 -0.10 13.49 -6.25
C LEU A 411 1.40 13.74 -6.04
N GLU A 412 2.02 14.53 -6.93
CA GLU A 412 3.44 14.90 -6.80
C GLU A 412 3.73 15.62 -5.48
N VAL A 413 2.89 16.58 -5.09
CA VAL A 413 3.00 17.29 -3.81
C VAL A 413 2.82 16.33 -2.63
N ALA A 414 1.89 15.39 -2.70
CA ALA A 414 1.72 14.37 -1.67
C ALA A 414 2.99 13.49 -1.54
N PHE A 415 3.59 13.05 -2.64
CA PHE A 415 4.82 12.26 -2.61
C PHE A 415 6.04 13.07 -2.16
N GLU A 416 6.15 14.33 -2.57
CA GLU A 416 7.18 15.27 -2.08
C GLU A 416 7.05 15.46 -0.57
N ALA A 417 5.83 15.66 -0.06
CA ALA A 417 5.54 15.80 1.37
C ALA A 417 5.93 14.56 2.17
N LEU A 418 5.64 13.35 1.66
CA LEU A 418 6.09 12.09 2.26
C LEU A 418 7.62 11.97 2.33
N LYS A 419 8.32 12.36 1.25
CA LYS A 419 9.79 12.35 1.19
C LYS A 419 10.40 13.25 2.26
N VAL A 420 9.89 14.48 2.39
CA VAL A 420 10.39 15.47 3.36
C VAL A 420 9.81 15.31 4.77
N GLY A 421 8.86 14.41 4.98
CA GLY A 421 8.22 14.19 6.28
C GLY A 421 7.34 15.36 6.74
N ASP A 422 6.56 15.94 5.83
CA ASP A 422 5.56 16.99 6.12
C ASP A 422 4.13 16.42 6.08
N MET A 423 3.68 15.83 7.19
CA MET A 423 2.38 15.17 7.30
C MET A 423 1.23 16.15 7.04
N LYS A 424 1.36 17.39 7.51
CA LYS A 424 0.34 18.42 7.33
C LYS A 424 0.06 18.69 5.85
N THR A 425 1.11 18.90 5.06
CA THR A 425 0.94 19.11 3.61
C THR A 425 0.42 17.84 2.93
N TRP A 426 0.87 16.67 3.36
CA TRP A 426 0.38 15.41 2.81
C TRP A 426 -1.13 15.22 3.05
N LEU A 427 -1.60 15.40 4.28
CA LEU A 427 -3.03 15.33 4.62
C LEU A 427 -3.85 16.37 3.85
N SER A 428 -3.30 17.56 3.60
CA SER A 428 -3.99 18.61 2.83
C SER A 428 -4.28 18.21 1.37
N CYS A 429 -3.59 17.19 0.84
CA CYS A 429 -3.84 16.65 -0.50
C CYS A 429 -5.07 15.72 -0.54
N TYR A 430 -5.55 15.23 0.61
CA TYR A 430 -6.69 14.32 0.69
C TYR A 430 -8.02 15.06 0.85
N ALA A 431 -9.08 14.42 0.38
CA ALA A 431 -10.43 14.93 0.49
C ALA A 431 -10.97 14.68 1.90
N SER A 432 -11.66 15.68 2.46
CA SER A 432 -12.52 15.53 3.64
C SER A 432 -13.97 15.19 3.25
N TRP A 433 -14.16 14.66 2.05
CA TRP A 433 -15.43 14.24 1.49
C TRP A 433 -15.23 13.04 0.57
N HIS A 434 -16.31 12.33 0.26
CA HIS A 434 -16.31 11.26 -0.74
C HIS A 434 -17.67 11.14 -1.43
N ILE A 435 -17.67 10.77 -2.70
CA ILE A 435 -18.91 10.47 -3.44
C ILE A 435 -19.33 9.02 -3.18
N ARG A 436 -20.39 8.82 -2.39
CA ARG A 436 -20.96 7.47 -2.17
C ARG A 436 -22.05 7.18 -3.18
N ARG A 437 -22.14 5.93 -3.63
CA ARG A 437 -23.27 5.40 -4.41
C ARG A 437 -24.13 4.52 -3.53
N PHE A 438 -25.43 4.74 -3.56
CA PHE A 438 -26.42 3.88 -2.90
C PHE A 438 -27.21 3.15 -3.98
N TYR A 439 -27.40 1.84 -3.77
CA TYR A 439 -28.13 0.97 -4.67
C TYR A 439 -29.47 0.60 -4.02
N GLU A 440 -30.56 1.08 -4.59
CA GLU A 440 -31.92 0.59 -4.34
C GLU A 440 -32.31 -0.41 -5.43
N LYS A 441 -33.39 -1.16 -5.18
CA LYS A 441 -33.86 -2.26 -6.04
C LYS A 441 -34.01 -1.86 -7.51
N ASP A 442 -34.37 -0.61 -7.78
CA ASP A 442 -34.68 -0.10 -9.12
C ASP A 442 -33.91 1.20 -9.49
N ALA A 443 -32.98 1.66 -8.64
CA ALA A 443 -32.22 2.89 -8.88
C ALA A 443 -30.88 2.92 -8.13
N SER A 444 -29.86 3.50 -8.75
CA SER A 444 -28.66 3.94 -8.05
C SER A 444 -28.63 5.46 -8.02
N PHE A 445 -28.19 6.04 -6.90
CA PHE A 445 -27.92 7.48 -6.86
C PHE A 445 -26.64 7.76 -6.08
N ALA A 446 -25.93 8.81 -6.51
CA ALA A 446 -24.73 9.29 -5.87
C ALA A 446 -25.05 10.46 -4.92
N TRP A 447 -24.27 10.61 -3.85
CA TRP A 447 -24.35 11.76 -2.95
C TRP A 447 -22.97 12.06 -2.35
N VAL A 448 -22.78 13.32 -1.96
CA VAL A 448 -21.55 13.77 -1.31
C VAL A 448 -21.62 13.51 0.19
N ASP A 449 -20.79 12.59 0.67
CA ASP A 449 -20.60 12.31 2.09
C ASP A 449 -19.48 13.21 2.65
N ARG A 450 -19.85 14.17 3.51
CA ARG A 450 -18.93 15.07 4.21
C ARG A 450 -18.53 14.58 5.60
N THR A 451 -19.07 13.42 6.02
CA THR A 451 -18.62 12.74 7.25
C THR A 451 -17.42 11.82 6.97
N TRP A 452 -16.95 11.81 5.72
CA TRP A 452 -15.78 11.07 5.28
C TRP A 452 -14.48 11.71 5.82
N GLU A 453 -14.00 11.18 6.93
CA GLU A 453 -12.73 11.58 7.56
C GLU A 453 -11.69 10.45 7.52
N VAL A 454 -11.50 9.84 6.34
CA VAL A 454 -10.53 8.73 6.25
C VAL A 454 -9.11 9.18 6.54
N MET A 455 -8.75 10.42 6.22
CA MET A 455 -7.43 11.00 6.44
C MET A 455 -7.50 12.24 7.37
N SER A 456 -8.15 12.09 8.53
CA SER A 456 -7.99 13.05 9.64
C SER A 456 -6.58 12.92 10.25
N GLU A 457 -6.18 13.85 11.12
CA GLU A 457 -4.91 13.72 11.87
C GLU A 457 -4.85 12.40 12.66
N VAL A 458 -5.97 11.97 13.24
CA VAL A 458 -6.05 10.75 14.07
C VAL A 458 -6.05 9.48 13.21
N SER A 459 -6.87 9.41 12.16
CA SER A 459 -6.96 8.22 11.30
C SER A 459 -5.79 8.12 10.31
N GLY A 460 -5.28 9.26 9.87
CA GLY A 460 -4.21 9.40 8.89
C GLY A 460 -2.82 9.08 9.43
N ALA A 461 -2.57 9.20 10.74
CA ALA A 461 -1.27 8.91 11.35
C ALA A 461 -0.78 7.49 11.04
N SER A 462 -1.67 6.48 11.15
CA SER A 462 -1.29 5.10 10.84
C SER A 462 -0.94 4.89 9.36
N ALA A 463 -1.62 5.61 8.47
CA ALA A 463 -1.44 5.52 7.03
C ALA A 463 -0.16 6.25 6.61
N TRP A 464 0.12 7.40 7.21
CA TRP A 464 1.37 8.15 7.11
C TRP A 464 2.58 7.30 7.50
N ASP A 465 2.56 6.69 8.69
CA ASP A 465 3.66 5.84 9.17
C ASP A 465 3.96 4.68 8.22
N ARG A 466 2.89 4.02 7.72
CA ARG A 466 3.03 2.93 6.75
C ARG A 466 3.66 3.43 5.44
N ALA A 467 3.18 4.55 4.90
CA ALA A 467 3.68 5.12 3.66
C ALA A 467 5.14 5.56 3.79
N ARG A 468 5.51 6.28 4.87
CA ARG A 468 6.89 6.70 5.12
C ARG A 468 7.82 5.50 5.30
N ARG A 469 7.40 4.47 6.04
CA ARG A 469 8.21 3.27 6.21
C ARG A 469 8.52 2.59 4.87
N ARG A 470 7.51 2.44 3.99
CA ARG A 470 7.72 1.88 2.65
C ARG A 470 8.69 2.71 1.82
N LEU A 471 8.51 4.02 1.84
CA LEU A 471 9.38 4.96 1.14
C LEU A 471 10.83 4.98 1.68
N LEU A 472 11.05 4.59 2.94
CA LEU A 472 12.38 4.45 3.53
C LEU A 472 12.95 3.03 3.43
N ASP A 473 12.17 2.04 3.04
CA ASP A 473 12.55 0.64 2.95
C ASP A 473 12.62 0.17 1.49
N ASP A 474 11.50 -0.26 0.91
CA ASP A 474 11.40 -0.93 -0.38
C ASP A 474 11.16 0.01 -1.58
N VAL A 475 10.56 1.18 -1.35
CA VAL A 475 10.24 2.17 -2.40
C VAL A 475 11.29 3.28 -2.42
N TYR A 476 12.07 3.36 -3.49
CA TYR A 476 13.11 4.37 -3.70
C TYR A 476 12.58 5.62 -4.43
N GLY A 477 11.55 5.46 -5.24
CA GLY A 477 10.91 6.55 -5.97
C GLY A 477 9.44 6.27 -6.24
N VAL A 478 8.69 7.33 -6.50
CA VAL A 478 7.28 7.29 -6.86
C VAL A 478 7.07 8.31 -7.97
N GLU A 479 6.42 7.92 -9.06
CA GLU A 479 6.10 8.79 -10.19
C GLU A 479 4.64 8.63 -10.61
N VAL A 480 3.99 9.71 -11.03
CA VAL A 480 2.68 9.65 -11.66
C VAL A 480 2.87 9.20 -13.10
N ALA A 481 2.52 7.96 -13.40
CA ALA A 481 2.68 7.37 -14.72
C ALA A 481 1.63 7.91 -15.70
N LYS A 482 0.40 8.07 -15.23
CA LYS A 482 -0.72 8.52 -16.05
C LYS A 482 -1.82 9.15 -15.21
N VAL A 483 -2.49 10.14 -15.79
CA VAL A 483 -3.75 10.70 -15.29
C VAL A 483 -4.78 10.59 -16.41
N GLY A 484 -5.95 10.02 -16.11
CA GLY A 484 -7.05 9.89 -17.05
C GLY A 484 -7.74 11.22 -17.34
N ALA A 485 -8.74 11.20 -18.21
CA ALA A 485 -9.64 12.34 -18.40
C ALA A 485 -10.59 12.46 -17.19
N PRO A 486 -10.86 13.68 -16.69
CA PRO A 486 -11.94 13.90 -15.73
C PRO A 486 -13.28 13.44 -16.28
N TYR A 487 -14.10 12.82 -15.43
CA TYR A 487 -15.49 12.47 -15.74
C TYR A 487 -16.40 12.79 -14.57
N VAL A 488 -17.65 13.12 -14.88
CA VAL A 488 -18.66 13.45 -13.88
C VAL A 488 -19.12 12.18 -13.16
N VAL A 489 -18.97 12.14 -11.84
CA VAL A 489 -19.43 11.04 -10.97
C VAL A 489 -20.66 11.39 -10.15
N PHE A 490 -20.97 12.68 -10.05
CA PHE A 490 -22.16 13.19 -9.40
C PHE A 490 -22.62 14.46 -10.11
N ASP A 491 -23.92 14.52 -10.41
CA ASP A 491 -24.61 15.70 -10.93
C ASP A 491 -25.95 15.83 -10.20
N ILE A 492 -26.15 16.93 -9.48
CA ILE A 492 -27.38 17.17 -8.73
C ILE A 492 -28.61 17.25 -9.64
N ALA A 493 -28.45 17.62 -10.92
CA ALA A 493 -29.54 17.65 -11.88
C ALA A 493 -30.08 16.24 -12.21
N GLN A 494 -29.28 15.20 -11.94
CA GLN A 494 -29.64 13.80 -12.14
C GLN A 494 -30.13 13.14 -10.84
N ALA A 495 -30.12 13.85 -9.70
CA ALA A 495 -30.53 13.30 -8.42
C ALA A 495 -32.06 13.11 -8.35
N PRO A 496 -32.56 12.02 -7.74
CA PRO A 496 -33.99 11.78 -7.58
C PRO A 496 -34.72 12.92 -6.85
N ALA A 497 -35.92 13.27 -7.31
CA ALA A 497 -36.76 14.28 -6.68
C ALA A 497 -37.01 13.93 -5.20
N GLY A 498 -36.76 14.89 -4.29
CA GLY A 498 -36.88 14.71 -2.84
C GLY A 498 -35.60 14.30 -2.10
N ARG A 499 -34.52 13.97 -2.83
CA ARG A 499 -33.16 13.76 -2.28
C ARG A 499 -32.14 14.80 -2.74
N ALA A 500 -32.60 15.85 -3.43
CA ALA A 500 -31.78 17.00 -3.77
C ALA A 500 -31.14 17.56 -2.50
N GLN A 501 -29.81 17.57 -2.45
CA GLN A 501 -29.09 18.25 -1.39
C GLN A 501 -29.56 19.70 -1.33
N THR A 502 -29.50 20.29 -0.13
CA THR A 502 -29.81 21.72 0.10
C THR A 502 -29.19 22.61 -0.99
N ALA A 503 -29.80 23.75 -1.31
CA ALA A 503 -29.33 24.66 -2.37
C ALA A 503 -27.86 25.12 -2.25
N SER A 504 -27.20 24.88 -1.11
CA SER A 504 -25.79 25.14 -0.82
C SER A 504 -24.84 23.94 -1.03
N GLY A 505 -25.32 22.79 -1.51
CA GLY A 505 -24.50 21.62 -1.84
C GLY A 505 -23.76 21.77 -3.17
N PRO A 506 -22.69 20.98 -3.41
CA PRO A 506 -22.00 20.99 -4.70
C PRO A 506 -22.96 20.56 -5.80
N ARG A 507 -22.82 21.15 -7.00
CA ARG A 507 -23.67 20.83 -8.14
C ARG A 507 -23.13 19.64 -8.91
N ILE A 508 -21.81 19.60 -9.09
CA ILE A 508 -21.11 18.58 -9.85
C ILE A 508 -19.96 18.04 -8.99
N ALA A 509 -19.67 16.75 -9.09
CA ALA A 509 -18.38 16.22 -8.70
C ALA A 509 -17.76 15.49 -9.88
N GLU A 510 -16.50 15.82 -10.13
CA GLU A 510 -15.68 15.16 -11.14
C GLU A 510 -14.65 14.27 -10.48
N GLU A 511 -14.35 13.16 -11.14
CA GLU A 511 -13.38 12.19 -10.72
C GLU A 511 -12.36 11.97 -11.83
N VAL A 512 -11.13 11.68 -11.42
CA VAL A 512 -10.08 11.23 -12.32
C VAL A 512 -9.36 10.04 -11.69
N LYS A 513 -9.09 9.04 -12.53
CA LYS A 513 -8.26 7.89 -12.17
C LYS A 513 -6.83 8.17 -12.60
N ALA A 514 -5.88 7.95 -11.70
CA ALA A 514 -4.45 8.09 -11.94
C ALA A 514 -3.73 6.77 -11.66
N VAL A 515 -2.62 6.56 -12.35
CA VAL A 515 -1.74 5.40 -12.20
C VAL A 515 -0.38 5.90 -11.76
N VAL A 516 0.16 5.29 -10.71
CA VAL A 516 1.43 5.68 -10.07
C VAL A 516 2.41 4.52 -10.16
N ASN A 517 3.64 4.74 -10.60
CA ASN A 517 4.67 3.71 -10.53
C ASN A 517 5.48 3.85 -9.25
N HIS A 518 5.65 2.74 -8.52
CA HIS A 518 6.63 2.62 -7.45
C HIS A 518 7.94 2.14 -8.03
N ILE A 519 9.05 2.70 -7.59
CA ILE A 519 10.39 2.37 -8.09
C ILE A 519 11.17 1.74 -6.96
N GLY A 520 11.67 0.53 -7.17
CA GLY A 520 12.43 -0.26 -6.21
C GLY A 520 13.84 -0.53 -6.71
N ARG A 521 14.73 -0.96 -5.82
CA ARG A 521 16.10 -1.35 -6.16
C ARG A 521 16.20 -2.86 -6.35
N PHE A 522 16.60 -3.30 -7.53
CA PHE A 522 16.78 -4.70 -7.92
C PHE A 522 18.25 -4.92 -8.30
N GLY A 523 19.05 -5.39 -7.35
CA GLY A 523 20.50 -5.43 -7.49
C GLY A 523 21.09 -4.01 -7.57
N GLU A 524 21.74 -3.70 -8.68
CA GLU A 524 22.34 -2.38 -8.93
C GLU A 524 21.41 -1.43 -9.71
N GLU A 525 20.25 -1.90 -10.18
CA GLU A 525 19.34 -1.12 -11.00
C GLU A 525 18.08 -0.69 -10.23
N TYR A 526 17.49 0.43 -10.66
CA TYR A 526 16.16 0.84 -10.22
C TYR A 526 15.12 0.47 -11.26
N ARG A 527 14.03 -0.14 -10.81
CA ARG A 527 12.97 -0.63 -11.70
C ARG A 527 11.60 -0.37 -11.10
N THR A 528 10.62 -0.09 -11.96
CA THR A 528 9.23 0.03 -11.55
C THR A 528 8.74 -1.31 -11.03
N PHE A 529 7.94 -1.31 -9.97
CA PHE A 529 7.36 -2.51 -9.41
C PHE A 529 5.99 -2.25 -8.77
N SER A 530 5.30 -3.34 -8.42
CA SER A 530 4.06 -3.30 -7.65
C SER A 530 4.12 -4.33 -6.51
N GLY A 531 3.60 -3.94 -5.36
CA GLY A 531 3.56 -4.74 -4.13
C GLY A 531 2.13 -4.84 -3.60
N PHE A 532 1.84 -5.87 -2.80
CA PHE A 532 0.50 -6.00 -2.20
C PHE A 532 0.13 -4.87 -1.23
N MET A 533 1.14 -4.19 -0.69
CA MET A 533 0.98 -3.05 0.21
C MET A 533 1.14 -1.71 -0.51
N LEU A 534 1.25 -1.72 -1.85
CA LEU A 534 1.49 -0.54 -2.67
C LEU A 534 0.32 -0.36 -3.63
N HIS A 535 -0.30 0.81 -3.57
CA HIS A 535 -1.50 1.13 -4.31
C HIS A 535 -1.14 1.92 -5.56
N ARG A 536 -1.27 1.27 -6.71
CA ARG A 536 -0.94 1.87 -8.00
C ARG A 536 -2.02 2.81 -8.52
N ARG A 537 -3.28 2.48 -8.22
CA ARG A 537 -4.46 3.19 -8.72
C ARG A 537 -4.88 4.23 -7.71
N TRP A 538 -4.90 5.46 -8.15
CA TRP A 538 -5.32 6.60 -7.35
C TRP A 538 -6.59 7.19 -7.93
N VAL A 539 -7.46 7.66 -7.05
CA VAL A 539 -8.66 8.39 -7.43
C VAL A 539 -8.57 9.78 -6.83
N LEU A 540 -8.75 10.79 -7.66
CA LEU A 540 -8.87 12.17 -7.23
C LEU A 540 -10.24 12.69 -7.61
N GLN A 541 -10.83 13.50 -6.74
CA GLN A 541 -12.12 14.13 -6.95
C GLN A 541 -11.99 15.63 -6.75
N ARG A 542 -12.85 16.39 -7.42
CA ARG A 542 -13.14 17.79 -7.09
C ARG A 542 -14.64 18.02 -7.06
N LEU A 543 -15.05 18.98 -6.23
CA LEU A 543 -16.43 19.45 -6.15
C LEU A 543 -16.53 20.77 -6.90
N ASP A 544 -17.44 20.85 -7.87
CA ASP A 544 -17.58 21.98 -8.79
C ASP A 544 -16.20 22.36 -9.40
N ASP A 545 -15.88 23.65 -9.47
CA ASP A 545 -14.58 24.17 -9.91
C ASP A 545 -13.53 24.22 -8.78
N GLY A 546 -13.77 23.50 -7.68
CA GLY A 546 -12.87 23.41 -6.53
C GLY A 546 -11.57 22.67 -6.83
N PRO A 547 -10.66 22.59 -5.85
CA PRO A 547 -9.37 21.97 -6.06
C PRO A 547 -9.47 20.43 -6.06
N TRP A 548 -8.59 19.79 -6.82
CA TRP A 548 -8.47 18.33 -6.82
C TRP A 548 -7.93 17.81 -5.48
N ARG A 549 -8.52 16.72 -5.00
CA ARG A 549 -8.12 16.04 -3.76
C ARG A 549 -8.14 14.53 -3.93
N ILE A 550 -7.23 13.85 -3.26
CA ILE A 550 -7.15 12.39 -3.23
C ILE A 550 -8.36 11.84 -2.46
N ALA A 551 -9.14 10.97 -3.10
CA ALA A 551 -10.43 10.47 -2.61
C ALA A 551 -10.40 8.95 -2.32
N ILE A 552 -9.23 8.42 -1.98
CA ILE A 552 -9.04 7.01 -1.58
C ILE A 552 -8.52 6.92 -0.14
N ASP A 553 -8.66 5.75 0.47
CA ASP A 553 -8.21 5.44 1.84
C ASP A 553 -6.75 4.95 1.92
N GLN A 554 -6.04 4.99 0.81
CA GLN A 554 -4.72 4.39 0.63
C GLN A 554 -3.62 5.46 0.59
N ALA A 555 -2.46 5.13 1.14
CA ALA A 555 -1.41 6.09 1.46
C ALA A 555 -0.10 5.94 0.65
N LEU A 556 0.14 4.78 0.02
CA LEU A 556 1.21 4.54 -0.94
C LEU A 556 0.86 3.36 -1.83
#